data_AF-A0A1L3FDP3-F1
#
_entry.id   AF-A0A1L3FDP3-F1
#
_cell.length_a   1.000
_cell.length_b   1.000
_cell.length_c   1.000
_cell.angle_alpha   90.00
_cell.angle_beta   90.00
_cell.angle_gamma   90.00
#
_symmetry.space_group_name_H-M   'P 1'
#
loop_
_entity.id
_entity.type
_entity.pdbx_description
1 polymer ?
#
loop_
_entity_poly.entity_id
_entity_poly.type
_entity_poly.pdbx_seq_one_letter_code
_entity_poly.pdbx_strand_id
1 'polypeptide(L)' 'MKENSWHRRHAIQLASQLPEGNEDALIILRLMARLVTDFLDAPEPTQKPAPVVVLIGGNECA' A
#
# COMPACT_ATOMS: atom_id res chain seq x y z
N MET A 1 17.99 12.94 -6.43
CA MET A 1 17.35 12.99 -5.10
C MET A 1 18.34 13.54 -4.09
N LYS A 2 17.98 14.56 -3.30
CA LYS A 2 18.83 14.98 -2.17
C LYS A 2 18.45 14.15 -0.95
N GLU A 3 19.37 13.30 -0.48
CA GLU A 3 19.20 12.57 0.77
C GLU A 3 19.24 13.55 1.96
N ASN A 4 18.06 13.91 2.46
CA ASN A 4 17.96 14.65 3.71
C ASN A 4 18.36 13.78 4.92
N SER A 5 18.88 14.41 5.97
CA SER A 5 19.26 13.77 7.25
C SER A 5 18.13 12.94 7.88
N TRP A 6 16.86 13.31 7.64
CA TRP A 6 15.71 12.52 8.06
C TRP A 6 15.62 11.14 7.36
N HIS A 7 15.82 11.08 6.04
CA HIS A 7 15.79 9.82 5.29
C HIS A 7 16.86 8.85 5.80
N ARG A 8 18.06 9.36 6.07
CA ARG A 8 19.17 8.55 6.59
C ARG A 8 18.88 8.00 7.99
N ARG A 9 18.33 8.82 8.89
CA ARG A 9 17.94 8.36 10.25
C ARG A 9 16.88 7.27 10.17
N HIS A 10 15.90 7.42 9.29
CA HIS A 10 14.84 6.44 9.15
C HIS A 10 15.32 5.14 8.50
N ALA A 11 16.21 5.23 7.50
CA ALA A 11 16.86 4.06 6.91
C ALA A 11 17.62 3.23 7.95
N ILE A 12 18.31 3.87 8.91
CA ILE A 12 18.99 3.17 10.01
C ILE A 12 17.99 2.44 10.92
N GLN A 13 16.85 3.06 11.24
CA GLN A 13 15.81 2.43 12.07
C GLN A 13 15.15 1.23 11.38
N LEU A 14 15.02 1.26 10.06
CA LEU A 14 14.50 0.13 9.29
C LEU A 14 15.55 -0.96 9.17
N ALA A 15 16.81 -0.59 8.92
CA ALA A 15 17.93 -1.53 8.82
C ALA A 15 18.17 -2.29 10.12
N SER A 16 17.93 -1.68 11.29
CA SER A 16 18.09 -2.37 12.58
C SER A 16 17.06 -3.47 12.85
N GLN A 17 16.02 -3.57 12.02
CA GLN A 17 14.99 -4.62 12.11
C GLN A 17 15.24 -5.78 11.14
N LEU A 18 16.25 -5.67 10.27
CA LEU A 18 16.57 -6.70 9.29
C LEU A 18 17.30 -7.89 9.93
N PRO A 19 17.16 -9.09 9.36
CA PRO A 19 17.93 -10.26 9.80
C PRO A 19 19.43 -10.06 9.57
N GLU A 20 20.25 -10.81 10.31
CA GLU A 20 21.72 -10.74 10.24
C GLU A 20 22.29 -11.23 8.89
N GLY A 21 21.52 -12.01 8.14
CA GLY A 21 21.88 -12.48 6.81
C GLY A 21 21.75 -11.39 5.76
N ASN A 22 22.87 -11.01 5.13
CA ASN A 22 22.90 -9.99 4.09
C ASN A 22 21.95 -10.30 2.91
N GLU A 23 21.86 -11.57 2.51
CA GLU A 23 21.00 -11.99 1.40
C GLU A 23 19.51 -11.80 1.74
N ASP A 24 19.08 -12.31 2.90
CA ASP A 24 17.71 -12.17 3.39
C ASP A 24 17.32 -10.70 3.61
N ALA A 25 18.23 -9.90 4.20
CA ALA A 25 18.04 -8.48 4.40
C ALA A 25 17.80 -7.74 3.08
N LEU A 26 18.57 -8.06 2.03
CA LEU A 26 18.40 -7.48 0.70
C LEU A 26 17.10 -7.93 0.01
N ILE A 27 16.70 -9.19 0.19
CA ILE A 27 15.42 -9.70 -0.33
C ILE A 27 14.25 -8.93 0.31
N ILE A 28 14.27 -8.76 1.63
CA ILE A 28 13.25 -8.03 2.37
C ILE A 28 13.19 -6.56 1.91
N LEU A 29 14.33 -5.89 1.75
CA LEU A 29 14.38 -4.50 1.26
C LEU A 29 13.79 -4.36 -0.15
N ARG A 30 14.04 -5.32 -1.05
CA ARG A 30 13.42 -5.36 -2.38
C ARG A 30 11.91 -5.51 -2.30
N LEU A 31 11.41 -6.37 -1.41
CA LEU A 31 9.97 -6.53 -1.18
C LEU A 31 9.33 -5.27 -0.60
N MET A 32 9.98 -4.62 0.37
CA MET A 32 9.50 -3.34 0.92
C MET A 32 9.42 -2.26 -0.17
N ALA A 33 10.46 -2.12 -1.00
CA ALA A 33 10.45 -1.16 -2.11
C ALA A 33 9.30 -1.44 -3.09
N ARG A 34 9.06 -2.72 -3.40
CA ARG A 34 7.94 -3.14 -4.25
C ARG A 34 6.59 -2.80 -3.62
N LEU A 35 6.40 -3.05 -2.32
CA LEU A 35 5.16 -2.69 -1.63
C LEU A 35 4.92 -1.18 -1.66
N VAL A 36 5.94 -0.37 -1.40
CA VAL A 36 5.81 1.10 -1.42
C VAL A 36 5.44 1.58 -2.82
N THR A 37 6.08 1.05 -3.85
CA THR A 37 5.79 1.44 -5.24
C THR A 37 4.44 0.92 -5.71
N ASP A 38 4.14 -0.36 -5.55
CA ASP A 38 2.87 -0.94 -5.98
C ASP A 38 1.67 -0.41 -5.17
N PHE A 39 1.85 0.00 -3.90
CA PHE A 39 0.75 0.49 -3.06
C PHE A 39 0.55 2.01 -3.13
N LEU A 40 1.63 2.80 -3.14
CA LEU A 40 1.52 4.27 -3.17
C LEU A 40 1.39 4.84 -4.58
N ASP A 41 1.90 4.11 -5.58
CA ASP A 41 1.82 4.50 -7.00
C ASP A 41 0.69 3.77 -7.73
N ALA A 42 -0.11 2.94 -7.04
CA ALA A 42 -1.31 2.37 -7.62
C ALA A 42 -2.26 3.51 -8.02
N PRO A 43 -2.63 3.62 -9.32
CA PRO A 43 -3.66 4.56 -9.72
C PRO A 43 -4.94 4.23 -8.96
N GLU A 44 -5.59 5.27 -8.45
CA GLU A 44 -6.84 5.18 -7.71
C GLU A 44 -7.78 4.20 -8.44
N PRO A 45 -8.26 3.13 -7.78
CA PRO A 45 -9.07 2.13 -8.45
C PRO A 45 -10.26 2.86 -9.07
N THR A 46 -10.35 2.84 -10.41
CA THR A 46 -11.46 3.42 -11.15
C THR A 46 -12.74 3.02 -10.45
N GLN A 47 -13.45 3.99 -9.87
CA GLN A 47 -14.66 3.76 -9.08
C GLN A 47 -15.55 2.80 -9.86
N LYS A 48 -15.67 1.56 -9.37
CA LYS A 48 -16.61 0.61 -9.94
C LYS A 48 -17.99 1.26 -9.75
N PRO A 49 -18.79 1.46 -10.81
CA PRO A 49 -20.06 2.16 -10.69
C PRO A 49 -20.88 1.43 -9.61
N ALA A 50 -21.31 2.18 -8.60
CA ALA A 50 -22.09 1.65 -7.51
C ALA A 50 -23.30 0.91 -8.10
N PRO A 51 -23.63 -0.30 -7.63
CA PRO A 51 -24.81 -1.01 -8.10
C PRO A 51 -26.02 -0.13 -7.79
N VAL A 52 -26.72 0.30 -8.83
CA VAL A 52 -27.99 1.02 -8.70
C VAL A 52 -28.99 0.03 -8.12
N VAL A 53 -29.22 0.12 -6.82
CA VAL A 53 -30.29 -0.65 -6.15
C VAL A 53 -31.60 0.01 -6.51
N VAL A 54 -32.32 -0.57 -7.49
CA VAL A 54 -33.70 -0.20 -7.78
C VAL A 54 -34.58 -0.86 -6.73
N LEU A 55 -35.09 -0.08 -5.79
CA LEU A 55 -36.19 -0.50 -4.91
C LEU A 55 -37.46 -0.61 -5.75
N ILE A 56 -37.86 -1.84 -6.09
CA ILE A 56 -39.20 -2.09 -6.62
C ILE A 56 -40.14 -2.11 -5.41
N GLY A 57 -40.78 -0.97 -5.15
CA GLY A 57 -41.81 -0.85 -4.12
C GLY A 57 -43.03 -1.70 -4.48
N GLY A 58 -43.26 -2.78 -3.72
CA GLY A 58 -44.52 -3.50 -3.72
C GLY A 58 -45.58 -2.66 -3.00
N ASN A 59 -46.56 -2.17 -3.75
CA ASN A 59 -47.74 -1.52 -3.19
C ASN A 59 -48.73 -2.59 -2.73
N GLU A 60 -48.50 -3.15 -1.55
CA GLU A 60 -49.53 -3.85 -0.78
C GLU A 60 -49.77 -3.09 0.53
N CYS A 61 -50.41 -1.93 0.38
CA CYS A 61 -51.31 -1.41 1.41
C CYS A 61 -52.70 -1.95 1.09
N ALA A 62 -53.15 -2.95 1.86
CA ALA A 62 -54.56 -3.33 1.98
C ALA A 62 -54.79 -3.96 3.35
#